data_AF-A0A0C3QQ09-F1
#
_entry.id   AF-A0A0C3QQ09-F1
#
_cell.length_a   1.000
_cell.length_b   1.000
_cell.length_c   1.000
_cell.angle_alpha   90.00
_cell.angle_beta   90.00
_cell.angle_gamma   90.00
#
_symmetry.space_group_name_H-M   'P 1'
#
loop_
_entity.id
_entity.type
_entity.pdbx_description
1 polymer ?
#
loop_
_entity_poly.entity_id
_entity_poly.type
_entity_poly.pdbx_seq_one_letter_code
_entity_poly.pdbx_strand_id
1 'polypeptide(L)'
;MLDDVHLYLRKSQNALLNIMCVSFHGEGAEFMEIVAPAVHRCKSTVLSSTTGKDLVRQLQGSMPELTDLQITVRNLFDLPEEDILQLHDLPKFKQLRLYNVGLQWGNVRLERLRSLQLANLEATAPTLGQVLAIIQSPPDLKQLALSNIRITIDGIPPLQNGSV
;
A
#
# COMPACT_ATOMS: atom_id res chain seq x y z
N MET A 1 17.04 -6.46 -21.88
CA MET A 1 16.68 -7.69 -21.12
C MET A 1 15.19 -7.60 -20.87
N LEU A 2 14.40 -8.46 -21.51
CA LEU A 2 12.97 -8.58 -21.22
C LEU A 2 12.86 -9.52 -20.03
N ASP A 3 12.43 -9.00 -18.88
CA ASP A 3 12.15 -9.83 -17.71
C ASP A 3 10.91 -10.68 -17.99
N ASP A 4 11.05 -12.00 -17.92
CA ASP A 4 9.92 -12.93 -17.97
C ASP A 4 8.95 -12.64 -16.81
N VAL A 5 7.69 -12.38 -17.14
CA VAL A 5 6.62 -12.10 -16.17
C VAL A 5 5.90 -13.39 -15.84
N HIS A 6 5.81 -13.73 -14.56
CA HIS A 6 5.10 -14.92 -14.08
C HIS A 6 3.89 -14.55 -13.22
N LEU A 7 2.71 -14.89 -13.72
CA LEU A 7 1.45 -14.76 -12.99
C LEU A 7 1.15 -16.05 -12.21
N TYR A 8 0.90 -15.94 -10.90
CA TYR A 8 0.56 -17.09 -10.05
C TYR A 8 -0.75 -16.88 -9.28
N LEU A 9 -1.85 -17.42 -9.79
CA LEU A 9 -3.07 -17.57 -9.00
C LEU A 9 -2.93 -18.78 -8.07
N ARG A 10 -2.50 -18.55 -6.84
CA ARG A 10 -2.42 -19.61 -5.83
C ARG A 10 -3.65 -19.63 -4.95
N LYS A 11 -4.58 -20.54 -5.24
CA LYS A 11 -5.64 -20.91 -4.29
C LYS A 11 -4.98 -21.55 -3.07
N SER A 12 -5.11 -20.91 -1.90
CA SER A 12 -4.62 -21.50 -0.65
C SER A 12 -5.46 -22.72 -0.28
N GLN A 13 -4.82 -23.78 0.22
CA GLN A 13 -5.49 -25.03 0.62
C GLN A 13 -6.54 -24.82 1.74
N ASN A 14 -6.50 -23.68 2.45
CA ASN A 14 -7.41 -23.33 3.55
C ASN A 14 -8.64 -22.50 3.11
N ALA A 15 -9.17 -22.69 1.90
CA ALA A 15 -10.35 -21.99 1.37
C ALA A 15 -10.23 -20.45 1.24
N LEU A 16 -9.06 -19.87 1.49
CA LEU A 16 -8.79 -18.44 1.29
C LEU A 16 -8.39 -18.19 -0.16
N LEU A 17 -9.10 -17.29 -0.83
CA LEU A 17 -8.68 -16.75 -2.11
C LEU A 17 -7.55 -15.75 -1.85
N ASN A 18 -6.31 -16.20 -2.08
CA ASN A 18 -5.14 -15.34 -2.12
C ASN A 18 -4.86 -15.04 -3.59
N ILE A 19 -4.93 -13.77 -3.98
CA ILE A 19 -4.59 -13.36 -5.33
C ILE A 19 -3.20 -12.75 -5.25
N MET A 20 -2.20 -13.50 -5.70
CA MET A 20 -0.84 -13.01 -5.82
C MET A 20 -0.62 -12.56 -7.26
N CYS A 21 -0.53 -11.25 -7.49
CA CYS A 21 -0.30 -10.71 -8.81
C CYS A 21 1.12 -10.14 -8.92
N VAL A 22 1.99 -10.81 -9.66
CA VAL A 22 3.39 -10.41 -9.78
C VAL A 22 3.63 -9.87 -11.18
N SER A 23 3.54 -8.54 -11.33
CA SER A 23 3.94 -7.79 -12.53
C SER A 23 2.96 -7.84 -13.72
N PHE A 24 2.74 -6.67 -14.32
CA PHE A 24 2.10 -6.52 -15.62
C PHE A 24 3.04 -5.76 -16.55
N HIS A 25 3.25 -6.30 -17.75
CA HIS A 25 3.76 -5.55 -18.88
C HIS A 25 2.71 -5.64 -19.99
N GLY A 26 2.08 -4.53 -20.35
CA GLY A 26 1.20 -4.41 -21.52
C GLY A 26 -0.18 -5.08 -21.44
N GLU A 27 -0.35 -6.19 -20.71
CA GLU A 27 -1.59 -7.01 -20.68
C GLU A 27 -2.36 -6.94 -19.34
N GLY A 28 -1.97 -6.03 -18.43
CA GLY A 28 -2.58 -5.97 -17.11
C GLY A 28 -4.05 -5.54 -17.07
N ALA A 29 -4.54 -4.88 -18.12
CA ALA A 29 -5.94 -4.51 -18.23
C ALA A 29 -6.84 -5.75 -18.36
N GLU A 30 -6.51 -6.69 -19.25
CA GLU A 30 -7.32 -7.89 -19.51
C GLU A 30 -7.36 -8.82 -18.29
N PHE A 31 -6.24 -8.98 -17.58
CA PHE A 31 -6.23 -9.75 -16.34
C PHE A 31 -7.12 -9.12 -15.27
N MET A 32 -7.11 -7.79 -15.16
CA MET A 32 -7.93 -7.09 -14.19
C MET A 32 -9.40 -7.17 -14.54
N GLU A 33 -9.77 -7.26 -15.81
CA GLU A 33 -11.15 -7.58 -16.19
C GLU A 33 -11.57 -8.97 -15.69
N ILE A 34 -10.65 -9.95 -15.71
CA ILE A 34 -10.91 -11.31 -15.20
C ILE A 34 -10.97 -11.33 -13.67
N VAL A 35 -10.12 -10.56 -12.99
CA VAL A 35 -10.01 -10.58 -11.52
C VAL A 35 -10.94 -9.61 -10.83
N ALA A 36 -11.32 -8.50 -11.47
CA ALA A 36 -12.21 -7.46 -10.93
C ALA A 36 -13.50 -8.04 -10.32
N PRO A 37 -14.19 -9.01 -10.95
CA PRO A 37 -15.37 -9.63 -10.33
C PRO A 37 -15.09 -10.34 -9.00
N ALA A 38 -13.85 -10.78 -8.77
CA ALA A 38 -13.44 -11.55 -7.59
C ALA A 38 -12.68 -10.73 -6.52
N VAL A 39 -12.31 -9.47 -6.79
CA VAL A 39 -11.48 -8.66 -5.86
C VAL A 39 -12.11 -8.48 -4.49
N HIS A 40 -13.45 -8.44 -4.42
CA HIS A 40 -14.19 -8.31 -3.16
C HIS A 40 -13.94 -9.45 -2.16
N ARG A 41 -13.41 -10.60 -2.63
CA ARG A 41 -13.09 -11.78 -1.81
C ARG A 41 -11.61 -11.86 -1.44
N CYS A 42 -10.78 -10.95 -1.94
CA CYS A 42 -9.35 -10.97 -1.71
C CYS A 42 -9.05 -10.65 -0.27
N LYS A 43 -8.25 -11.50 0.38
CA LYS A 43 -7.71 -11.23 1.72
C LYS A 43 -6.27 -10.77 1.66
N SER A 44 -5.50 -11.30 0.73
CA SER A 44 -4.11 -10.91 0.54
C SER A 44 -3.85 -10.64 -0.93
N THR A 45 -3.25 -9.48 -1.18
CA THR A 45 -2.84 -9.05 -2.51
C THR A 45 -1.39 -8.61 -2.47
N VAL A 46 -0.58 -9.20 -3.35
CA VAL A 46 0.75 -8.69 -3.67
C VAL A 46 0.66 -8.17 -5.08
N LEU A 47 1.05 -6.92 -5.29
CA LEU A 47 1.17 -6.29 -6.59
C LEU A 47 2.62 -5.86 -6.81
N SER A 48 3.15 -6.16 -7.98
CA SER A 48 4.41 -5.56 -8.44
C SER A 48 4.19 -4.95 -9.80
N SER A 49 4.86 -3.85 -10.10
CA SER A 49 4.86 -3.25 -11.43
C SER A 49 6.19 -2.56 -11.69
N THR A 50 6.55 -2.36 -12.95
CA THR A 50 7.64 -1.45 -13.32
C THR A 50 7.26 0.00 -13.11
N THR A 51 5.99 0.35 -13.32
CA THR A 51 5.43 1.70 -13.33
C THR A 51 4.26 1.81 -12.36
N GLY A 52 4.12 2.94 -11.67
CA GLY A 52 3.08 3.12 -10.66
C GLY A 52 1.68 3.37 -11.23
N LYS A 53 1.57 3.98 -12.42
CA LYS A 53 0.30 4.25 -13.15
C LYS A 53 -0.63 3.05 -13.24
N ASP A 54 -0.06 1.88 -13.51
CA ASP A 54 -0.85 0.66 -13.72
C ASP A 54 -1.44 0.13 -12.40
N LEU A 55 -0.82 0.41 -11.26
CA LEU A 55 -1.24 -0.13 -9.96
C LEU A 55 -2.42 0.64 -9.36
N VAL A 56 -2.45 1.96 -9.53
CA VAL A 56 -3.50 2.81 -8.92
C VAL A 56 -4.86 2.47 -9.48
N ARG A 57 -4.96 2.32 -10.81
CA ARG A 57 -6.22 1.93 -11.50
C ARG A 57 -6.75 0.59 -11.00
N GLN A 58 -5.87 -0.33 -10.63
CA GLN A 58 -6.23 -1.69 -10.23
C GLN A 58 -6.80 -1.77 -8.81
N LEU A 59 -6.47 -0.80 -7.96
CA LEU A 59 -6.88 -0.78 -6.57
C LEU A 59 -8.15 0.05 -6.33
N GLN A 60 -8.79 0.58 -7.39
CA GLN A 60 -10.02 1.39 -7.28
C GLN A 60 -11.28 0.58 -6.92
N GLY A 61 -11.22 -0.76 -6.95
CA GLY A 61 -12.34 -1.63 -6.55
C GLY A 61 -12.47 -1.79 -5.03
N SER A 62 -13.70 -1.99 -4.55
CA SER A 62 -13.95 -2.30 -3.14
C SER A 62 -13.39 -3.69 -2.78
N MET A 63 -12.48 -3.74 -1.80
CA MET A 63 -11.86 -4.96 -1.29
C MET A 63 -12.11 -5.10 0.23
N PRO A 64 -13.37 -5.30 0.65
CA PRO A 64 -13.74 -5.25 2.07
C PRO A 64 -13.11 -6.36 2.91
N GLU A 65 -12.69 -7.46 2.27
CA GLU A 65 -12.04 -8.59 2.91
C GLU A 65 -10.51 -8.47 2.98
N LEU A 66 -9.92 -7.41 2.41
CA LEU A 66 -8.47 -7.26 2.32
C LEU A 66 -7.85 -7.07 3.70
N THR A 67 -6.97 -7.99 4.07
CA THR A 67 -6.20 -7.97 5.31
C THR A 67 -4.74 -7.63 5.08
N ASP A 68 -4.17 -8.00 3.94
CA ASP A 68 -2.75 -7.87 3.65
C ASP A 68 -2.53 -7.31 2.23
N LEU A 69 -1.80 -6.21 2.11
CA LEU A 69 -1.44 -5.60 0.83
C LEU A 69 0.05 -5.33 0.79
N GLN A 70 0.69 -5.82 -0.28
CA GLN A 70 2.06 -5.48 -0.62
C GLN A 70 2.08 -4.90 -2.03
N ILE A 71 2.72 -3.74 -2.18
CA ILE A 71 2.89 -3.10 -3.48
C ILE A 71 4.37 -2.76 -3.67
N THR A 72 4.90 -3.11 -4.83
CA THR A 72 6.29 -2.83 -5.20
C THR A 72 6.36 -2.27 -6.61
N VAL A 73 6.75 -1.00 -6.73
CA VAL A 73 7.09 -0.38 -8.02
C VAL A 73 8.59 -0.48 -8.23
N ARG A 74 9.08 -0.85 -9.42
CA ARG A 74 10.53 -0.94 -9.64
C ARG A 74 11.15 0.42 -9.98
N ASN A 75 10.45 1.27 -10.74
CA ASN A 75 10.96 2.56 -11.18
C ASN A 75 10.22 3.71 -10.50
N LEU A 76 10.92 4.48 -9.66
CA LEU A 76 10.37 5.61 -8.91
C LEU A 76 9.93 6.80 -9.78
N PHE A 77 10.47 6.94 -10.98
CA PHE A 77 10.49 8.21 -11.74
C PHE A 77 9.22 8.57 -12.51
N ASP A 78 8.12 7.83 -12.37
CA ASP A 78 6.96 7.98 -13.28
C ASP A 78 5.60 7.99 -12.57
N LEU A 79 5.58 8.34 -11.28
CA LEU A 79 4.35 8.55 -10.51
C LEU A 79 4.04 10.06 -10.46
N PRO A 80 3.15 10.60 -11.31
CA PRO A 80 2.59 11.93 -11.08
C PRO A 80 1.86 11.96 -9.72
N GLU A 81 1.76 13.14 -9.10
CA GLU A 81 1.03 13.32 -7.82
C GLU A 81 -0.43 12.81 -7.87
N GLU A 82 -0.98 12.70 -9.08
CA GLU A 82 -2.33 12.18 -9.34
C GLU A 82 -2.42 10.65 -9.14
N ASP A 83 -1.29 9.93 -9.21
CA ASP A 83 -1.18 8.48 -9.03
C ASP A 83 -0.80 8.09 -7.60
N ILE A 84 -1.15 8.94 -6.62
CA ILE A 84 -0.99 8.59 -5.22
C ILE A 84 -2.04 7.56 -4.83
N LEU A 85 -1.61 6.46 -4.23
CA LEU A 85 -2.51 5.42 -3.77
C LEU A 85 -3.47 5.98 -2.71
N GLN A 86 -4.76 5.83 -2.95
CA GLN A 86 -5.81 6.13 -1.99
C GLN A 86 -6.38 4.82 -1.44
N LEU A 87 -6.07 4.53 -0.19
CA LEU A 87 -6.63 3.39 0.52
C LEU A 87 -7.89 3.85 1.26
N HIS A 88 -9.04 3.73 0.60
CA HIS A 88 -10.34 4.04 1.19
C HIS A 88 -10.95 2.80 1.83
N ASP A 89 -11.45 2.96 3.06
CA ASP A 89 -12.31 2.02 3.78
C ASP A 89 -11.93 0.52 3.65
N LEU A 90 -10.84 0.13 4.33
CA LEU A 90 -10.40 -1.26 4.42
C LEU A 90 -10.60 -1.79 5.86
N PRO A 91 -11.84 -2.19 6.25
CA PRO A 91 -12.22 -2.44 7.65
C PRO A 91 -11.54 -3.64 8.31
N LYS A 92 -10.84 -4.46 7.51
CA LYS A 92 -10.14 -5.67 7.95
C LYS A 92 -8.62 -5.58 7.77
N PHE A 93 -8.12 -4.43 7.34
CA PHE A 93 -6.74 -4.27 6.92
C PHE A 93 -5.74 -4.29 8.07
N LYS A 94 -4.74 -5.16 7.97
CA LYS A 94 -3.80 -5.49 9.06
C LYS A 94 -2.35 -5.30 8.65
N GLN A 95 -2.00 -5.54 7.40
CA GLN A 95 -0.62 -5.45 6.93
C GLN A 95 -0.53 -4.61 5.66
N LEU A 96 0.33 -3.59 5.69
CA LEU A 96 0.65 -2.74 4.55
C LEU A 96 2.15 -2.75 4.31
N ARG A 97 2.56 -3.11 3.10
CA ARG A 97 3.95 -3.00 2.64
C ARG A 97 4.03 -2.22 1.35
N LEU A 98 4.70 -1.08 1.37
CA LEU A 98 4.87 -0.22 0.20
C LEU A 98 6.35 -0.03 -0.09
N TYR A 99 6.76 -0.36 -1.30
CA TYR A 99 8.12 -0.20 -1.79
C TYR A 99 8.09 0.66 -3.05
N ASN A 100 8.73 1.82 -3.02
CA ASN A 100 8.75 2.79 -4.13
C ASN A 100 7.34 3.28 -4.55
N VAL A 101 6.36 3.30 -3.63
CA VAL A 101 4.95 3.63 -3.94
C VAL A 101 4.44 4.73 -3.02
N GLY A 102 3.95 5.81 -3.61
CA GLY A 102 3.39 6.91 -2.84
C GLY A 102 2.00 6.65 -2.28
N LEU A 103 1.75 7.21 -1.09
CA LEU A 103 0.49 7.09 -0.36
C LEU A 103 0.01 8.46 0.09
N GLN A 104 -1.30 8.71 0.02
CA GLN A 104 -1.88 9.97 0.47
C GLN A 104 -2.15 9.92 1.97
N TRP A 105 -1.14 10.25 2.77
CA TRP A 105 -1.15 10.12 4.23
C TRP A 105 -2.32 10.80 4.96
N GLY A 106 -2.91 11.87 4.39
CA GLY A 106 -3.97 12.65 5.04
C GLY A 106 -5.33 11.95 5.17
N ASN A 107 -5.59 10.90 4.36
CA ASN A 107 -6.91 10.26 4.29
C ASN A 107 -6.90 8.79 4.73
N VAL A 108 -5.75 8.26 5.17
CA VAL A 108 -5.63 6.82 5.43
C VAL A 108 -6.13 6.49 6.83
N ARG A 109 -7.28 5.81 6.91
CA ARG A 109 -7.77 5.24 8.17
C ARG A 109 -7.19 3.84 8.35
N LEU A 110 -6.14 3.75 9.16
CA LEU A 110 -5.39 2.51 9.43
C LEU A 110 -5.76 1.89 10.78
N GLU A 111 -7.00 2.03 11.23
CA GLU A 111 -7.45 1.76 12.62
C GLU A 111 -7.16 0.33 13.12
N ARG A 112 -7.03 -0.65 12.22
CA ARG A 112 -6.76 -2.06 12.57
C ARG A 112 -5.40 -2.56 12.11
N LEU A 113 -4.55 -1.63 11.65
CA LEU A 113 -3.25 -1.97 11.12
C LEU A 113 -2.34 -2.50 12.24
N ARG A 114 -1.68 -3.61 11.95
CA ARG A 114 -0.77 -4.31 12.86
C ARG A 114 0.68 -4.21 12.41
N SER A 115 0.91 -4.10 11.11
CA SER A 115 2.24 -3.99 10.52
C SER A 115 2.21 -2.98 9.37
N LEU A 116 3.10 -1.99 9.46
CA LEU A 116 3.37 -1.03 8.41
C LEU A 116 4.83 -1.12 8.01
N GLN A 117 5.09 -1.37 6.74
CA GLN A 117 6.45 -1.36 6.18
C GLN A 117 6.49 -0.44 4.98
N LEU A 118 7.37 0.55 5.04
CA LEU A 118 7.54 1.55 4.01
C LEU A 118 9.01 1.57 3.61
N ALA A 119 9.27 1.56 2.31
CA ALA A 119 10.63 1.67 1.79
C ALA A 119 10.71 2.56 0.57
N ASN A 120 11.78 3.36 0.49
CA ASN A 120 12.15 4.15 -0.69
C ASN A 120 11.02 5.10 -1.18
N LEU A 121 10.44 5.87 -0.28
CA LEU A 121 9.29 6.74 -0.57
C LEU A 121 9.69 8.19 -0.86
N GLU A 122 10.76 8.45 -1.61
CA GLU A 122 11.38 9.78 -1.66
C GLU A 122 10.43 10.92 -2.09
N ALA A 123 9.58 10.70 -3.09
CA ALA A 123 8.68 11.74 -3.62
C ALA A 123 7.43 12.00 -2.75
N THR A 124 7.07 11.06 -1.88
CA THR A 124 5.80 11.08 -1.12
C THR A 124 6.03 10.61 0.31
N ALA A 125 7.21 10.91 0.86
CA ALA A 125 7.58 10.52 2.19
C ALA A 125 6.61 11.15 3.20
N PRO A 126 6.16 10.40 4.22
CA PRO A 126 5.35 11.00 5.26
C PRO A 126 6.15 12.05 6.03
N THR A 127 5.49 13.14 6.43
CA THR A 127 6.06 14.06 7.41
C THR A 127 6.08 13.42 8.80
N LEU A 128 6.85 13.97 9.74
CA LEU A 128 6.91 13.46 11.10
C LEU A 128 5.53 13.53 11.79
N GLY A 129 4.76 14.59 11.57
CA GLY A 129 3.38 14.68 12.06
C GLY A 129 2.48 13.55 11.55
N GLN A 130 2.62 13.19 10.27
CA GLN A 130 1.87 12.07 9.68
C GLN A 130 2.31 10.71 10.25
N VAL A 131 3.61 10.49 10.42
CA VAL A 131 4.12 9.27 11.08
C VAL A 131 3.59 9.14 12.50
N LEU A 132 3.57 10.25 13.27
CA LEU A 132 3.00 10.25 14.62
C LEU A 132 1.51 9.91 14.62
N ALA A 133 0.73 10.49 13.71
CA ALA A 133 -0.69 10.18 13.56
C ALA A 133 -0.93 8.68 13.26
N ILE A 134 -0.09 8.08 12.39
CA ILE A 134 -0.16 6.65 12.06
C ILE A 134 0.23 5.77 13.26
N ILE A 135 1.17 6.20 14.09
CA ILE A 135 1.54 5.44 15.29
C ILE A 135 0.42 5.53 16.35
N GLN A 136 -0.24 6.68 16.46
CA GLN A 136 -1.27 6.93 17.46
C GLN A 136 -2.65 6.39 17.09
N SER A 137 -2.96 6.24 15.79
CA SER A 137 -4.30 5.86 15.33
C SER A 137 -4.67 4.39 15.58
N PRO A 138 -3.85 3.37 15.26
CA PRO A 138 -4.18 1.97 15.46
C PRO A 138 -3.74 1.49 16.85
N PRO A 139 -4.65 1.10 17.76
CA PRO A 139 -4.28 0.52 19.06
C PRO A 139 -3.55 -0.84 18.92
N ASP A 140 -3.67 -1.46 17.75
CA ASP A 140 -3.18 -2.81 17.43
C ASP A 140 -1.83 -2.81 16.70
N LEU A 141 -1.20 -1.64 16.45
CA LEU A 141 0.05 -1.54 15.69
C LEU A 141 1.22 -2.19 16.47
N LYS A 142 1.83 -3.22 15.88
CA LYS A 142 2.94 -3.98 16.49
C LYS A 142 4.27 -3.77 15.80
N GLN A 143 4.24 -3.37 14.54
CA GLN A 143 5.42 -3.26 13.70
C GLN A 143 5.33 -2.02 12.83
N LEU A 144 6.37 -1.21 12.89
CA LEU A 144 6.62 -0.10 12.00
C LEU A 144 8.05 -0.24 11.47
N ALA A 145 8.20 -0.36 10.15
CA ALA A 145 9.49 -0.38 9.50
C ALA A 145 9.54 0.73 8.45
N LEU A 146 10.51 1.63 8.60
CA LEU A 146 10.77 2.72 7.67
C LEU A 146 12.19 2.55 7.15
N SER A 147 12.36 2.38 5.85
CA SER A 147 13.67 2.14 5.24
C SER A 147 13.92 3.07 4.07
N ASN A 148 15.03 3.80 4.09
CA ASN A 148 15.37 4.77 3.04
C ASN A 148 14.22 5.76 2.76
N ILE A 149 13.74 6.42 3.82
CA ILE A 149 12.69 7.43 3.75
C ILE A 149 13.23 8.72 4.35
N ARG A 150 13.02 9.83 3.64
CA ARG A 150 13.37 11.16 4.11
C ARG A 150 12.17 11.81 4.79
N ILE A 151 12.11 11.75 6.11
CA ILE A 151 11.03 12.34 6.92
C ILE A 151 11.36 13.81 7.19
N THR A 152 10.43 14.72 6.90
CA THR A 152 10.54 16.14 7.25
C THR A 152 9.83 16.45 8.58
N ILE A 153 10.23 17.53 9.25
CA ILE A 153 9.74 17.92 10.60
C ILE A 153 8.35 18.62 10.51
N ASP A 154 7.75 18.69 9.34
CA ASP A 154 6.49 19.41 9.13
C ASP A 154 5.30 18.70 9.81
N GLY A 155 4.31 19.50 10.23
CA GLY A 155 3.05 18.99 10.80
C GLY A 155 3.14 18.52 12.25
N ILE A 156 4.21 18.85 12.98
CA ILE A 156 4.29 18.60 14.42
C ILE A 156 3.56 19.74 15.15
N PRO A 157 2.55 19.44 15.99
CA PRO A 157 1.98 20.47 16.85
C PRO A 157 3.07 21.00 17.80
N PRO A 158 3.14 22.32 18.06
CA PRO A 158 4.15 22.87 18.95
C PRO A 158 4.14 22.10 20.27
N LEU A 159 5.31 21.63 20.71
CA LEU A 159 5.48 20.97 21.99
C LEU A 159 4.92 21.92 23.05
N GLN A 160 3.75 21.58 23.60
CA GLN A 160 3.25 22.27 24.77
C GLN A 160 4.23 21.92 25.87
N ASN A 161 5.11 22.87 26.20
CA ASN A 161 5.98 22.77 27.34
C ASN A 161 5.09 22.48 28.54
N GLY A 162 5.16 21.24 29.05
CA GLY A 162 4.53 20.88 30.31
C GLY A 162 5.07 21.82 31.37
N SER A 163 4.18 22.66 31.92
CA SER A 163 4.47 23.44 33.11
C SER A 163 4.89 22.45 34.21
N VAL A 164 6.11 22.64 34.71
CA VAL A 164 6.58 22.06 35.97
C VAL A 164 5.73 22.60 37.11
#